data_AF-F6TEJ9-F1
#
_entry.id   AF-F6TEJ9-F1
#
_cell.length_a   1.000
_cell.length_b   1.000
_cell.length_c   1.000
_cell.angle_alpha   90.00
_cell.angle_beta   90.00
_cell.angle_gamma   90.00
#
_symmetry.space_group_name_H-M   'P 1'
#
loop_
_entity.id
_entity.type
_entity.pdbx_description
1 polymer ?
#
loop_
_entity_poly.entity_id
_entity_poly.type
_entity_poly.pdbx_seq_one_letter_code
_entity_poly.pdbx_strand_id
1 'polypeptide(L)'
;MDFTIAEQTLDTHSKFTRGMDEACKQLIIVGQDQAKKFPQVYKKDTQRLGQLFSTLGECFELDNRPVSAPLTEAIKHTGQVYEAVGELYGNQPTYDWNPLLEGLNEYHGVLATFPAILGNQRNALDKLKEVRRLQLENKVTVDEMEDVATRTEKISYAVEAEVNHFQHYRVGDFVGYMKDFVQQQISFHQEIVKKLQDTAVLYEELM
;
A
#
# COMPACT_ATOMS: atom_id res chain seq x y z
N MET A 1 -0.99 -35.12 -7.91
CA MET A 1 -1.82 -34.11 -8.60
C MET A 1 -1.90 -34.54 -10.04
N ASP A 2 -3.11 -34.59 -10.62
CA ASP A 2 -3.27 -34.92 -12.03
C ASP A 2 -2.50 -33.91 -12.92
N PHE A 3 -1.95 -34.40 -14.04
CA PHE A 3 -1.10 -33.61 -14.91
C PHE A 3 -1.82 -32.38 -15.48
N THR A 4 -3.07 -32.55 -15.94
CA THR A 4 -3.86 -31.47 -16.51
C THR A 4 -4.24 -30.45 -15.45
N ILE A 5 -4.55 -30.91 -14.24
CA ILE A 5 -4.78 -30.03 -13.09
C ILE A 5 -3.52 -29.19 -12.80
N ALA A 6 -2.34 -29.82 -12.75
CA ALA A 6 -1.08 -29.14 -12.47
C ALA A 6 -0.75 -28.04 -13.49
N GLU A 7 -1.04 -28.25 -14.78
CA GLU A 7 -0.89 -27.22 -15.82
C GLU A 7 -1.86 -26.06 -15.64
N GLN A 8 -3.13 -26.35 -15.39
CA GLN A 8 -4.15 -25.32 -15.18
C GLN A 8 -3.88 -24.46 -13.95
N THR A 9 -3.43 -25.08 -12.85
CA THR A 9 -3.06 -24.36 -11.63
C THR A 9 -1.79 -23.53 -11.85
N LEU A 10 -0.78 -24.06 -12.55
CA LEU A 10 0.43 -23.31 -12.88
C LEU A 10 0.13 -22.03 -13.67
N ASP A 11 -0.73 -22.11 -14.68
CA ASP A 11 -1.09 -20.92 -15.48
C ASP A 11 -1.92 -19.92 -14.67
N THR A 12 -2.79 -20.40 -13.79
CA THR A 12 -3.54 -19.57 -12.85
C THR A 12 -2.59 -18.82 -11.91
N HIS A 13 -1.68 -19.54 -11.26
CA HIS A 13 -0.69 -18.99 -10.34
C HIS A 13 0.22 -18.00 -11.04
N SER A 14 0.67 -18.29 -12.26
CA SER A 14 1.52 -17.39 -13.03
C SER A 14 0.84 -16.09 -13.43
N LYS A 15 -0.47 -16.13 -13.74
CA LYS A 15 -1.26 -14.92 -14.02
C LYS A 15 -1.48 -14.10 -12.76
N PHE A 16 -1.83 -14.78 -11.66
CA PHE A 16 -2.07 -14.15 -10.37
C PHE A 16 -0.82 -13.42 -9.84
N THR A 17 0.33 -14.10 -9.74
CA THR A 17 1.55 -13.50 -9.18
C THR A 17 2.03 -12.33 -10.02
N ARG A 18 1.98 -12.43 -11.36
CA ARG A 18 2.32 -11.32 -12.26
C ARG A 18 1.37 -10.13 -12.11
N GLY A 19 0.06 -10.39 -12.03
CA GLY A 19 -0.93 -9.32 -11.86
C GLY A 19 -0.77 -8.61 -10.53
N MET A 20 -0.51 -9.37 -9.46
CA MET A 20 -0.25 -8.82 -8.13
C MET A 20 1.06 -8.03 -8.09
N ASP A 21 2.12 -8.52 -8.73
CA ASP A 21 3.42 -7.84 -8.81
C ASP A 21 3.29 -6.45 -9.44
N GLU A 22 2.62 -6.37 -10.59
CA GLU A 22 2.38 -5.10 -11.26
C GLU A 22 1.50 -4.17 -10.43
N ALA A 23 0.45 -4.70 -9.78
CA ALA A 23 -0.40 -3.90 -8.91
C ALA A 23 0.37 -3.33 -7.70
N CYS A 24 1.21 -4.14 -7.04
CA CYS A 24 2.07 -3.69 -5.94
C CYS A 24 3.02 -2.59 -6.43
N LYS A 25 3.69 -2.81 -7.55
CA LYS A 25 4.61 -1.84 -8.15
C LYS A 25 3.94 -0.50 -8.46
N GLN A 26 2.77 -0.51 -9.10
CA GLN A 26 2.03 0.73 -9.39
C GLN A 26 1.58 1.44 -8.10
N LEU A 27 1.10 0.70 -7.12
CA LEU A 27 0.69 1.26 -5.84
C LEU A 27 1.87 1.84 -5.05
N ILE A 28 3.04 1.21 -5.10
CA ILE A 28 4.27 1.72 -4.50
C ILE A 28 4.67 3.05 -5.14
N ILE A 29 4.63 3.16 -6.47
CA ILE A 29 4.96 4.40 -7.18
C ILE A 29 4.04 5.54 -6.74
N VAL A 30 2.73 5.31 -6.75
CA VAL A 30 1.75 6.34 -6.39
C VAL A 30 1.81 6.67 -4.90
N GLY A 31 1.92 5.67 -4.04
CA GLY A 31 2.01 5.85 -2.59
C GLY A 31 3.27 6.61 -2.18
N GLN A 32 4.41 6.37 -2.82
CA GLN A 32 5.64 7.14 -2.58
C GLN A 32 5.51 8.61 -2.98
N ASP A 33 4.82 8.89 -4.09
CA ASP A 33 4.51 10.26 -4.50
C ASP A 33 3.59 10.95 -3.48
N GLN A 34 2.55 10.26 -3.02
CA GLN A 34 1.66 10.77 -1.98
C GLN A 34 2.42 11.06 -0.69
N ALA A 35 3.19 10.08 -0.16
CA ALA A 35 3.97 10.25 1.06
C ALA A 35 4.93 11.45 1.00
N LYS A 36 5.47 11.79 -0.18
CA LYS A 36 6.33 12.97 -0.37
C LYS A 36 5.53 14.28 -0.40
N LYS A 37 4.34 14.30 -1.01
CA LYS A 37 3.50 15.51 -1.13
C LYS A 37 3.04 16.05 0.22
N PHE A 38 2.77 15.18 1.19
CA PHE A 38 2.35 15.58 2.53
C PHE A 38 3.30 16.59 3.20
N PRO A 39 4.58 16.28 3.46
CA PRO A 39 5.51 17.22 4.06
C PRO A 39 6.02 18.30 3.09
N GLN A 40 6.02 18.06 1.78
CA GLN A 40 6.64 18.98 0.81
C GLN A 40 5.68 20.03 0.25
N VAL A 41 4.41 19.66 0.05
CA VAL A 41 3.39 20.49 -0.60
C VAL A 41 2.31 20.84 0.41
N TYR A 42 1.60 19.85 0.94
CA TYR A 42 0.43 20.10 1.79
C TYR A 42 0.77 20.82 3.08
N LYS A 43 1.84 20.40 3.77
CA LYS A 43 2.37 21.13 4.93
C LYS A 43 2.70 22.58 4.58
N LYS A 44 3.49 22.80 3.52
CA LYS A 44 3.97 24.14 3.15
C LYS A 44 2.83 25.08 2.77
N ASP A 45 1.89 24.62 1.96
CA ASP A 45 0.76 25.42 1.52
C ASP A 45 -0.17 25.77 2.69
N THR A 46 -0.41 24.81 3.58
CA THR A 46 -1.24 25.02 4.78
C THR A 46 -0.56 26.00 5.76
N GLN A 47 0.74 25.85 6.01
CA GLN A 47 1.48 26.78 6.88
C GLN A 47 1.56 28.18 6.28
N ARG A 48 1.74 28.29 4.96
CA ARG A 48 1.69 29.58 4.27
C ARG A 48 0.34 30.27 4.44
N LEU A 49 -0.76 29.51 4.38
CA LEU A 49 -2.09 30.05 4.64
C LEU A 49 -2.21 30.55 6.09
N GLY A 50 -1.71 29.77 7.05
CA GLY A 50 -1.66 30.18 8.46
C GLY A 50 -0.90 31.50 8.68
N GLN A 51 0.28 31.64 8.07
CA GLN A 51 1.09 32.86 8.13
C GLN A 51 0.35 34.09 7.57
N LEU A 52 -0.39 33.92 6.46
CA LEU A 52 -1.18 35.01 5.87
C LEU A 52 -2.34 35.45 6.77
N PHE A 53 -3.00 34.52 7.46
CA PHE A 53 -4.01 34.87 8.46
C PHE A 53 -3.40 35.60 9.66
N SER A 54 -2.26 35.14 10.18
CA SER A 54 -1.54 35.84 11.25
C SER A 54 -1.15 37.25 10.83
N THR A 55 -0.62 37.42 9.61
CA THR A 55 -0.26 38.74 9.06
C THR A 55 -1.47 39.66 8.93
N LEU A 56 -2.63 39.12 8.52
CA LEU A 56 -3.87 39.89 8.46
C LEU A 56 -4.31 40.35 9.87
N GLY A 57 -4.22 39.47 10.86
CA GLY A 57 -4.49 39.81 12.25
C GLY A 57 -3.53 40.88 12.80
N GLU A 58 -2.24 40.81 12.47
CA GLU A 58 -1.27 41.86 12.81
C GLU A 58 -1.64 43.21 12.18
N CYS A 59 -2.09 43.23 10.92
CA CYS A 59 -2.58 44.45 10.28
C CYS A 59 -3.80 45.04 10.99
N PHE A 60 -4.72 44.21 11.47
CA PHE A 60 -5.92 44.68 12.18
C PHE A 60 -5.59 45.25 13.57
N GLU A 61 -4.56 44.72 14.22
CA GLU A 61 -4.09 45.20 15.52
C GLU A 61 -3.48 46.61 15.46
N LEU A 62 -3.02 47.06 14.28
CA LEU A 62 -2.57 48.45 14.08
C LEU A 62 -3.69 49.46 14.36
N ASP A 63 -4.94 49.07 14.14
CA ASP A 63 -6.13 49.85 14.46
C ASP A 63 -6.72 49.37 15.80
N ASN A 64 -6.06 49.76 16.90
CA ASN A 64 -6.24 49.28 18.28
C ASN A 64 -7.57 49.71 18.95
N ARG A 65 -8.69 49.59 18.25
CA ARG A 65 -10.02 49.89 18.78
C ARG A 65 -10.52 48.69 19.60
N PRO A 66 -11.08 48.89 20.81
CA PRO A 66 -11.57 47.78 21.62
C PRO A 66 -12.65 46.91 20.94
N VAL A 67 -13.44 47.49 20.02
CA VAL A 67 -14.50 46.79 19.30
C VAL A 67 -13.98 45.75 18.29
N SER A 68 -12.76 45.93 17.75
CA SER A 68 -12.16 44.99 16.78
C SER A 68 -11.26 43.94 17.45
N ALA A 69 -10.90 44.11 18.73
CA ALA A 69 -9.96 43.24 19.41
C ALA A 69 -10.36 41.74 19.38
N PRO A 70 -11.62 41.35 19.66
CA PRO A 70 -12.03 39.94 19.60
C PRO A 70 -11.92 39.32 18.20
N LEU A 71 -12.26 40.07 17.15
CA LEU A 71 -12.10 39.63 15.76
C LEU A 71 -10.63 39.45 15.39
N THR A 72 -9.78 40.41 15.79
CA THR A 72 -8.34 40.36 15.55
C THR A 72 -7.72 39.13 16.20
N GLU A 73 -8.11 38.81 17.44
CA GLU A 73 -7.66 37.61 18.15
C GLU A 73 -8.10 36.32 17.44
N ALA A 74 -9.36 36.23 17.04
CA ALA A 74 -9.88 35.07 16.31
C ALA A 74 -9.15 34.81 14.97
N ILE A 75 -8.81 35.88 14.23
CA ILE A 75 -8.04 35.77 12.97
C ILE A 75 -6.62 35.29 13.24
N LYS A 76 -5.94 35.82 14.26
CA LYS A 76 -4.60 35.35 14.65
C LYS A 76 -4.63 33.89 15.10
N HIS A 77 -5.63 33.49 15.88
CA HIS A 77 -5.82 32.10 16.30
C HIS A 77 -6.02 31.17 15.10
N THR A 78 -6.81 31.59 14.10
CA THR A 78 -6.96 30.83 12.85
C THR A 78 -5.62 30.62 12.15
N GLY A 79 -4.74 31.62 12.13
CA GLY A 79 -3.39 31.49 11.61
C GLY A 79 -2.59 30.39 12.31
N GLN A 80 -2.57 30.39 13.64
CA GLN A 80 -1.90 29.37 14.46
C GLN A 80 -2.45 27.96 14.22
N VAL A 81 -3.78 27.84 14.07
CA VAL A 81 -4.44 26.56 13.80
C VAL A 81 -4.03 25.99 12.46
N TYR A 82 -3.98 26.81 11.40
CA TYR A 82 -3.51 26.36 10.09
C TYR A 82 -2.02 26.00 10.10
N GLU A 83 -1.18 26.69 10.88
CA GLU A 83 0.22 26.26 11.08
C GLU A 83 0.30 24.87 11.75
N ALA A 84 -0.52 24.63 12.78
CA ALA A 84 -0.60 23.34 13.46
C ALA A 84 -1.16 22.23 12.55
N VAL A 85 -2.17 22.52 11.73
CA VAL A 85 -2.68 21.57 10.72
C VAL A 85 -1.59 21.24 9.69
N GLY A 86 -0.77 22.21 9.31
CA GLY A 86 0.40 21.96 8.46
C GLY A 86 1.39 20.97 9.08
N GLU A 87 1.63 21.04 10.40
CA GLU A 87 2.43 20.03 11.10
C GLU A 87 1.79 18.63 11.09
N LEU A 88 0.47 18.54 11.21
CA LEU A 88 -0.24 17.26 11.05
C LEU A 88 0.02 16.65 9.67
N TYR A 89 -0.10 17.45 8.59
CA TYR A 89 0.25 16.98 7.24
C TYR A 89 1.71 16.50 7.15
N GLY A 90 2.64 17.20 7.81
CA GLY A 90 4.06 16.83 7.79
C GLY A 90 4.33 15.45 8.37
N ASN A 91 3.64 15.10 9.45
CA ASN A 91 3.86 13.84 10.17
C ASN A 91 3.01 12.68 9.63
N GLN A 92 1.90 12.98 8.96
CA GLN A 92 0.90 11.98 8.57
C GLN A 92 1.47 10.74 7.87
N PRO A 93 2.38 10.84 6.88
CA PRO A 93 2.90 9.67 6.16
C PRO A 93 3.55 8.62 7.05
N THR A 94 4.06 9.00 8.22
CA THR A 94 4.68 8.06 9.18
C THR A 94 3.67 7.09 9.79
N TYR A 95 2.38 7.45 9.82
CA TYR A 95 1.33 6.65 10.42
C TYR A 95 0.59 5.77 9.41
N ASP A 96 0.51 6.18 8.14
CA ASP A 96 -0.32 5.49 7.14
C ASP A 96 0.47 5.00 5.91
N TRP A 97 0.99 5.92 5.10
CA TRP A 97 1.61 5.60 3.82
C TRP A 97 2.90 4.82 3.99
N ASN A 98 3.76 5.18 4.95
CA ASN A 98 5.04 4.51 5.14
C ASN A 98 4.85 3.02 5.55
N PRO A 99 4.02 2.68 6.56
CA PRO A 99 3.74 1.28 6.88
C PRO A 99 3.13 0.50 5.71
N LEU A 100 2.17 1.10 4.98
CA LEU A 100 1.57 0.44 3.81
C LEU A 100 2.61 0.18 2.71
N LEU A 101 3.46 1.17 2.43
CA LEU A 101 4.53 1.04 1.43
C LEU A 101 5.58 0.00 1.84
N GLU A 102 5.91 -0.11 3.12
CA GLU A 102 6.81 -1.15 3.62
C GLU A 102 6.26 -2.55 3.32
N GLY A 103 5.00 -2.81 3.71
CA GLY A 103 4.33 -4.07 3.41
C GLY A 103 4.23 -4.37 1.91
N LEU A 104 3.93 -3.37 1.08
CA LEU A 104 3.89 -3.55 -0.38
C LEU A 104 5.27 -3.88 -0.97
N ASN A 105 6.35 -3.28 -0.46
CA ASN A 105 7.71 -3.58 -0.91
C ASN A 105 8.16 -4.99 -0.51
N GLU A 106 7.78 -5.45 0.70
CA GLU A 106 8.02 -6.83 1.12
C GLU A 106 7.36 -7.82 0.17
N TYR A 107 6.07 -7.64 -0.11
CA TYR A 107 5.33 -8.50 -1.04
C TYR A 107 5.87 -8.42 -2.48
N HIS A 108 6.29 -7.24 -2.95
CA HIS A 108 6.94 -7.10 -4.25
C HIS A 108 8.25 -7.92 -4.31
N GLY A 109 9.04 -7.91 -3.24
CA GLY A 109 10.25 -8.73 -3.12
C GLY A 109 9.96 -10.23 -3.17
N VAL A 110 8.94 -10.69 -2.43
CA VAL A 110 8.49 -12.10 -2.47
C VAL A 110 7.98 -12.47 -3.87
N LEU A 111 7.17 -11.62 -4.49
CA LEU A 111 6.59 -11.83 -5.82
C LEU A 111 7.65 -11.98 -6.91
N ALA A 112 8.78 -11.26 -6.79
CA ALA A 112 9.90 -11.36 -7.71
C ALA A 112 10.53 -12.77 -7.78
N THR A 113 10.30 -13.64 -6.79
CA THR A 113 10.81 -15.02 -6.77
C THR A 113 9.94 -16.03 -7.53
N PHE A 114 8.64 -15.76 -7.64
CA PHE A 114 7.68 -16.69 -8.25
C PHE A 114 7.94 -17.02 -9.73
N PRO A 115 8.41 -16.09 -10.59
CA PRO A 115 8.73 -16.44 -11.98
C PRO A 115 9.72 -17.60 -12.10
N ALA A 116 10.73 -17.67 -11.22
CA ALA A 116 11.69 -18.76 -11.21
C ALA A 116 11.08 -20.07 -10.67
N ILE A 117 10.32 -20.00 -9.57
CA ILE A 117 9.65 -21.16 -8.95
C ILE A 117 8.68 -21.81 -9.95
N LEU A 118 7.80 -21.00 -10.55
CA LEU A 118 6.80 -21.46 -11.53
C LEU A 118 7.47 -21.91 -12.84
N GLY A 119 8.57 -21.26 -13.23
CA GLY A 119 9.39 -21.69 -14.37
C GLY A 119 9.96 -23.11 -14.18
N ASN A 120 10.45 -23.44 -12.99
CA ASN A 120 10.95 -24.77 -12.67
C ASN A 120 9.84 -25.84 -12.74
N GLN A 121 8.63 -25.53 -12.24
CA GLN A 121 7.49 -26.43 -12.38
C GLN A 121 7.10 -26.63 -13.85
N ARG A 122 7.05 -25.55 -14.65
CA ARG A 122 6.78 -25.64 -16.09
C ARG A 122 7.76 -26.56 -16.80
N ASN A 123 9.06 -26.38 -16.54
CA ASN A 123 10.10 -27.21 -17.12
C ASN A 123 9.94 -28.70 -16.74
N ALA A 124 9.54 -29.00 -15.50
CA ALA A 124 9.28 -30.36 -15.04
C ALA A 124 8.07 -30.99 -15.74
N LEU A 125 7.01 -30.22 -15.98
CA LEU A 125 5.81 -30.67 -16.72
C LEU A 125 6.12 -30.91 -18.19
N ASP A 126 6.86 -29.99 -18.83
CA ASP A 126 7.29 -30.14 -20.23
C ASP A 126 8.22 -31.35 -20.40
N LYS A 127 9.13 -31.59 -19.43
CA LYS A 127 9.98 -32.77 -19.45
C LYS A 127 9.17 -34.06 -19.32
N LEU A 128 8.17 -34.08 -18.45
CA LEU A 128 7.28 -35.24 -18.31
C LEU A 128 6.50 -35.53 -19.61
N LYS A 129 6.01 -34.51 -20.31
CA LYS A 129 5.39 -34.67 -21.64
C LYS A 129 6.36 -35.29 -22.64
N GLU A 130 7.59 -34.80 -22.68
CA GLU A 130 8.63 -35.32 -23.57
C GLU A 130 8.94 -36.79 -23.26
N VAL A 131 9.15 -37.14 -22.00
CA VAL A 131 9.46 -38.51 -21.55
C VAL A 131 8.30 -39.46 -21.85
N ARG A 132 7.05 -39.03 -21.64
CA ARG A 132 5.86 -39.82 -22.05
C ARG A 132 5.85 -40.10 -23.55
N ARG A 133 6.20 -39.12 -24.39
CA ARG A 133 6.32 -39.32 -25.84
C ARG A 133 7.43 -40.31 -26.20
N LEU A 134 8.60 -40.19 -25.58
CA LEU A 134 9.73 -41.08 -25.82
C LEU A 134 9.43 -42.52 -25.37
N GLN A 135 8.64 -42.70 -24.31
CA GLN A 135 8.17 -44.00 -23.87
C GLN A 135 7.25 -44.65 -24.92
N LEU A 136 6.35 -43.89 -25.56
CA LEU A 136 5.53 -44.39 -26.69
C LEU A 136 6.38 -44.83 -27.89
N GLU A 137 7.55 -44.21 -28.07
CA GLU A 137 8.54 -44.58 -29.09
C GLU A 137 9.48 -45.72 -28.65
N ASN A 138 9.26 -46.32 -27.46
CA ASN A 138 10.11 -47.32 -26.81
C ASN A 138 11.58 -46.88 -26.61
N LYS A 139 11.83 -45.57 -26.51
CA LYS A 139 13.17 -44.99 -26.30
C LYS A 139 13.52 -44.82 -24.81
N VAL A 140 12.52 -44.93 -23.94
CA VAL A 140 12.64 -44.80 -22.48
C VAL A 140 11.81 -45.91 -21.85
N THR A 141 12.29 -46.47 -20.75
CA THR A 141 11.57 -47.52 -20.01
C THR A 141 10.35 -46.97 -19.26
N VAL A 142 9.43 -47.86 -18.86
CA VAL A 142 8.28 -47.46 -18.04
C VAL A 142 8.75 -46.95 -16.67
N ASP A 143 9.72 -47.63 -16.06
CA ASP A 143 10.28 -47.27 -14.75
C ASP A 143 10.91 -45.86 -14.77
N GLU A 144 11.72 -45.53 -15.79
CA GLU A 144 12.30 -44.20 -15.95
C GLU A 144 11.23 -43.10 -16.15
N MET A 145 10.13 -43.43 -16.84
CA MET A 145 9.00 -42.50 -17.02
C MET A 145 8.26 -42.27 -15.69
N GLU A 146 8.01 -43.33 -14.91
CA GLU A 146 7.36 -43.26 -13.61
C GLU A 146 8.18 -42.47 -12.58
N ASP A 147 9.52 -42.59 -12.61
CA ASP A 147 10.42 -41.80 -11.76
C ASP A 147 10.31 -40.29 -12.06
N VAL A 148 10.31 -39.92 -13.35
CA VAL A 148 10.11 -38.54 -13.78
C VAL A 148 8.72 -38.04 -13.39
N ALA A 149 7.69 -38.86 -13.57
CA ALA A 149 6.32 -38.52 -13.19
C ALA A 149 6.20 -38.23 -11.69
N THR A 150 6.74 -39.11 -10.86
CA THR A 150 6.75 -38.98 -9.40
C THR A 150 7.48 -37.72 -8.94
N ARG A 151 8.61 -37.39 -9.57
CA ARG A 151 9.36 -36.17 -9.23
C ARG A 151 8.61 -34.90 -9.65
N THR A 152 8.02 -34.88 -10.83
CA THR A 152 7.19 -33.75 -11.29
C THR A 152 5.95 -33.55 -10.42
N GLU A 153 5.35 -34.63 -9.93
CA GLU A 153 4.23 -34.56 -8.98
C GLU A 153 4.66 -33.92 -7.64
N LYS A 154 5.80 -34.34 -7.07
CA LYS A 154 6.34 -33.76 -5.84
C LYS A 154 6.62 -32.26 -5.99
N ILE A 155 7.19 -31.85 -7.11
CA ILE A 155 7.42 -30.43 -7.42
C ILE A 155 6.08 -29.67 -7.46
N SER A 156 5.07 -30.23 -8.12
CA SER A 156 3.76 -29.57 -8.23
C SER A 156 3.08 -29.40 -6.87
N TYR A 157 3.16 -30.40 -5.99
CA TYR A 157 2.64 -30.26 -4.62
C TYR A 157 3.43 -29.26 -3.77
N ALA A 158 4.76 -29.21 -3.94
CA ALA A 158 5.57 -28.22 -3.23
C ALA A 158 5.22 -26.79 -3.63
N VAL A 159 5.04 -26.53 -4.94
CA VAL A 159 4.59 -25.22 -5.43
C VAL A 159 3.20 -24.90 -4.92
N GLU A 160 2.28 -25.85 -4.94
CA GLU A 160 0.92 -25.64 -4.44
C GLU A 160 0.91 -25.32 -2.93
N ALA A 161 1.74 -26.00 -2.14
CA ALA A 161 1.90 -25.70 -0.73
C ALA A 161 2.45 -24.29 -0.51
N GLU A 162 3.45 -23.88 -1.30
CA GLU A 162 4.04 -22.54 -1.23
C GLU A 162 3.03 -21.45 -1.60
N VAL A 163 2.27 -21.65 -2.69
CA VAL A 163 1.22 -20.70 -3.08
C VAL A 163 0.14 -20.60 -2.01
N ASN A 164 -0.29 -21.72 -1.43
CA ASN A 164 -1.27 -21.71 -0.33
C ASN A 164 -0.72 -21.00 0.92
N HIS A 165 0.55 -21.21 1.25
CA HIS A 165 1.22 -20.50 2.33
C HIS A 165 1.25 -18.99 2.06
N PHE A 166 1.69 -18.58 0.87
CA PHE A 166 1.66 -17.19 0.43
C PHE A 166 0.27 -16.57 0.54
N GLN A 167 -0.78 -17.28 0.11
CA GLN A 167 -2.16 -16.80 0.22
C GLN A 167 -2.61 -16.61 1.66
N HIS A 168 -2.23 -17.53 2.56
CA HIS A 168 -2.60 -17.47 3.97
C HIS A 168 -2.08 -16.20 4.65
N TYR A 169 -0.78 -15.90 4.48
CA TYR A 169 -0.17 -14.69 5.04
C TYR A 169 -0.68 -13.44 4.35
N ARG A 170 -0.76 -13.45 3.00
CA ARG A 170 -1.28 -12.32 2.22
C ARG A 170 -2.62 -11.82 2.73
N VAL A 171 -3.56 -12.72 3.01
CA VAL A 171 -4.88 -12.32 3.49
C VAL A 171 -4.80 -11.64 4.86
N GLY A 172 -4.04 -12.22 5.80
CA GLY A 172 -3.86 -11.63 7.14
C GLY A 172 -3.19 -10.25 7.08
N ASP A 173 -2.08 -10.16 6.36
CA ASP A 173 -1.25 -8.96 6.30
C ASP A 173 -1.99 -7.82 5.61
N PHE A 174 -2.61 -8.07 4.44
CA PHE A 174 -3.33 -7.01 3.72
C PHE A 174 -4.59 -6.54 4.46
N VAL A 175 -5.24 -7.42 5.24
CA VAL A 175 -6.33 -6.99 6.13
C VAL A 175 -5.78 -6.02 7.18
N GLY A 176 -4.63 -6.31 7.78
CA GLY A 176 -3.95 -5.41 8.72
C GLY A 176 -3.56 -4.08 8.06
N TYR A 177 -2.80 -4.13 6.98
CA TYR A 177 -2.29 -2.94 6.27
C TYR A 177 -3.42 -2.00 5.86
N MET A 178 -4.48 -2.54 5.24
CA MET A 178 -5.58 -1.71 4.74
C MET A 178 -6.44 -1.16 5.89
N LYS A 179 -6.65 -1.94 6.95
CA LYS A 179 -7.38 -1.47 8.13
C LYS A 179 -6.64 -0.32 8.81
N ASP A 180 -5.35 -0.51 9.08
CA ASP A 180 -4.54 0.49 9.78
C ASP A 180 -4.43 1.76 8.94
N PHE A 181 -4.20 1.64 7.64
CA PHE A 181 -4.18 2.78 6.72
C PHE A 181 -5.47 3.62 6.78
N VAL A 182 -6.64 2.96 6.67
CA VAL A 182 -7.93 3.65 6.70
C VAL A 182 -8.20 4.27 8.07
N GLN A 183 -7.86 3.57 9.16
CA GLN A 183 -8.02 4.09 10.52
C GLN A 183 -7.19 5.34 10.76
N GLN A 184 -5.94 5.36 10.31
CA GLN A 184 -5.06 6.51 10.45
C GLN A 184 -5.53 7.69 9.60
N GLN A 185 -6.06 7.43 8.40
CA GLN A 185 -6.71 8.46 7.58
C GLN A 185 -7.95 9.06 8.26
N ILE A 186 -8.78 8.25 8.92
CA ILE A 186 -9.93 8.74 9.69
C ILE A 186 -9.46 9.63 10.84
N SER A 187 -8.53 9.13 11.66
CA SER A 187 -8.01 9.89 12.82
C SER A 187 -7.37 11.21 12.41
N PHE A 188 -6.63 11.23 11.31
CA PHE A 188 -6.05 12.46 10.74
C PHE A 188 -7.11 13.52 10.41
N HIS A 189 -8.13 13.14 9.64
CA HIS A 189 -9.17 14.09 9.24
C HIS A 189 -10.04 14.53 10.43
N GLN A 190 -10.30 13.64 11.40
CA GLN A 190 -11.03 13.98 12.62
C GLN A 190 -10.27 15.02 13.47
N GLU A 191 -8.95 14.87 13.62
CA GLU A 191 -8.13 15.83 14.36
C GLU A 191 -8.13 17.20 13.68
N ILE A 192 -8.09 17.25 12.35
CA ILE A 192 -8.22 18.51 11.59
C ILE A 192 -9.61 19.14 11.82
N VAL A 193 -10.68 18.36 11.69
CA VAL A 193 -12.05 18.84 11.91
C VAL A 193 -12.20 19.42 13.30
N LYS A 194 -11.69 18.75 14.33
CA LYS A 194 -11.73 19.24 15.70
C LYS A 194 -11.06 20.61 15.85
N LYS A 195 -9.84 20.79 15.32
CA LYS A 195 -9.13 22.08 15.37
C LYS A 195 -9.90 23.20 14.67
N LEU A 196 -10.54 22.90 13.55
CA LEU A 196 -11.34 23.87 12.82
C LEU A 196 -12.66 24.20 13.55
N GLN A 197 -13.29 23.22 14.19
CA GLN A 197 -14.48 23.44 15.02
C GLN A 197 -14.18 24.31 16.23
N ASP A 198 -13.10 24.04 16.97
CA ASP A 198 -12.67 24.84 18.11
C ASP A 198 -12.40 26.30 17.69
N THR A 199 -11.88 26.50 16.47
CA THR A 199 -11.64 27.83 15.90
C THR A 199 -12.94 28.52 15.48
N ALA A 200 -13.91 27.79 14.95
CA ALA A 200 -15.19 28.36 14.50
C ALA A 200 -15.99 28.97 15.66
N VAL A 201 -15.95 28.34 16.83
CA VAL A 201 -16.63 28.84 18.06
C VAL A 201 -16.19 30.26 18.40
N LEU A 202 -14.90 30.59 18.20
CA LEU A 202 -14.38 31.94 18.46
C LEU A 202 -15.09 33.02 17.64
N TYR A 203 -15.62 32.68 16.46
CA TYR A 203 -16.37 33.60 15.61
C TYR A 203 -17.87 33.61 15.93
N GLU A 204 -18.41 32.50 16.42
CA GLU A 204 -19.81 32.40 16.88
C GLU A 204 -20.04 33.28 18.12
N GLU A 205 -19.06 33.36 19.02
CA GLU A 205 -19.10 34.23 20.20
C GLU A 205 -19.03 35.73 19.87
N LEU A 206 -18.72 36.10 18.62
CA LEU A 206 -18.67 37.49 18.15
C LEU A 206 -20.00 38.00 17.58
N MET A 207 -20.95 37.09 17.31
CA MET A 207 -22.27 37.40 16.74
C MET A 207 -23.30 37.65 17.84
#